data_AF-A0A023G7Z4-F1
#
_entry.id   AF-A0A023G7Z4-F1
#
_cell.length_a   1.000
_cell.length_b   1.000
_cell.length_c   1.000
_cell.angle_alpha   90.00
_cell.angle_beta   90.00
_cell.angle_gamma   90.00
#
_symmetry.space_group_name_H-M   'P 1'
#
loop_
_entity.id
_entity.type
_entity.pdbx_description
1 polymer ?
#
loop_
_entity_poly.entity_id
_entity_poly.type
_entity_poly.pdbx_seq_one_letter_code
_entity_poly.pdbx_strand_id
1 'polypeptide(L)' 'TGPSCACILGTSMAERLKNHYYVHKRLFIADMQRIFSNCRAYNSPDTEYYKCANTLDRFFQNKMKEAGLWDK' A
#
# COMPACT_ATOMS: atom_id res chain seq x y z
N THR A 1 2.22 21.02 -5.68
CA THR A 1 2.89 20.73 -4.39
C THR A 1 1.83 20.23 -3.42
N GLY A 2 1.71 18.93 -3.20
CA GLY A 2 0.58 18.36 -2.45
C GLY A 2 1.02 17.26 -1.48
N PRO A 3 0.87 17.44 -0.16
CA PRO A 3 1.30 16.46 0.84
C PRO A 3 0.32 15.28 1.04
N SER A 4 -0.59 14.97 0.11
CA SER A 4 -1.85 14.32 0.51
C SER A 4 -2.19 12.99 -0.19
N CYS A 5 -1.57 12.58 -1.29
CA CYS A 5 -2.12 11.48 -2.09
C CYS A 5 -1.98 10.09 -1.43
N ALA A 6 -0.84 9.77 -0.81
CA ALA A 6 -0.64 8.48 -0.15
C ALA A 6 -1.48 8.34 1.14
N CYS A 7 -1.59 9.41 1.93
CA CYS A 7 -2.39 9.42 3.16
C CYS A 7 -3.90 9.31 2.84
N ILE A 8 -4.39 10.03 1.82
CA ILE A 8 -5.79 9.93 1.37
C ILE A 8 -6.10 8.52 0.87
N LEU A 9 -5.20 7.90 0.09
CA LEU A 9 -5.42 6.52 -0.35
C LEU A 9 -5.47 5.55 0.83
N GLY A 10 -4.63 5.74 1.86
CA GLY A 10 -4.67 4.93 3.08
C GLY A 10 -5.99 5.04 3.86
N THR A 11 -6.53 6.24 4.02
CA THR A 11 -7.84 6.44 4.68
C THR A 11 -8.98 5.85 3.86
N SER A 12 -8.97 6.04 2.54
CA SER A 12 -9.95 5.43 1.64
C SER A 12 -9.84 3.90 1.60
N MET A 13 -8.64 3.32 1.77
CA MET A 13 -8.49 1.87 1.85
C MET A 13 -9.14 1.29 3.11
N ALA A 14 -9.03 1.98 4.25
CA ALA A 14 -9.69 1.58 5.49
C ALA A 14 -11.21 1.65 5.37
N GLU A 15 -11.76 2.68 4.71
CA GLU A 15 -13.18 2.79 4.41
C GLU A 15 -13.67 1.70 3.44
N ARG A 16 -12.91 1.44 2.37
CA ARG A 16 -13.19 0.35 1.42
C ARG A 16 -13.21 -1.02 2.11
N LEU A 17 -12.30 -1.25 3.07
CA LEU A 17 -12.28 -2.48 3.85
C LEU A 17 -13.55 -2.63 4.70
N LYS A 18 -13.96 -1.55 5.39
CA LYS A 18 -15.20 -1.53 6.19
C LYS A 18 -16.45 -1.77 5.34
N ASN A 19 -16.46 -1.30 4.10
CA ASN A 19 -17.56 -1.46 3.17
C ASN A 19 -17.52 -2.78 2.39
N HIS A 20 -16.71 -3.76 2.80
CA HIS A 20 -16.55 -5.07 2.13
C HIS A 20 -16.20 -4.96 0.63
N TYR A 21 -15.53 -3.88 0.22
CA TYR A 21 -15.20 -3.61 -1.19
C TYR A 21 -14.20 -4.61 -1.77
N TYR A 22 -13.30 -5.16 -0.94
CA TYR A 22 -12.28 -6.11 -1.37
C TYR A 22 -12.81 -7.54 -1.47
N VAL A 23 -13.75 -7.75 -2.39
CA VAL A 23 -14.31 -9.08 -2.72
C VAL A 23 -13.26 -10.07 -3.27
N HIS A 24 -12.15 -9.54 -3.78
CA HIS A 24 -11.01 -10.32 -4.28
C HIS A 24 -9.70 -9.81 -3.66
N LYS A 25 -8.86 -10.74 -3.18
CA LYS A 25 -7.54 -10.43 -2.59
C LYS A 25 -6.66 -9.56 -3.51
N ARG A 26 -6.79 -9.72 -4.84
CA ARG A 26 -6.05 -8.94 -5.84
C ARG A 26 -6.37 -7.45 -5.80
N LEU A 27 -7.61 -7.06 -5.51
CA LEU A 27 -8.00 -5.65 -5.39
C LEU A 27 -7.29 -4.98 -4.20
N PHE A 28 -7.24 -5.70 -3.07
CA PHE A 28 -6.55 -5.23 -1.88
C PHE A 28 -5.03 -5.11 -2.11
N ILE A 29 -4.41 -6.12 -2.74
CA ILE A 29 -2.99 -6.10 -3.10
C ILE A 29 -2.67 -4.92 -4.01
N ALA A 30 -3.48 -4.70 -5.05
CA ALA A 30 -3.28 -3.61 -6.01
C ALA A 30 -3.34 -2.23 -5.35
N ASP A 31 -4.32 -1.99 -4.48
CA ASP A 31 -4.43 -0.70 -3.78
C ASP A 31 -3.26 -0.51 -2.78
N MET A 32 -2.83 -1.54 -2.04
CA MET A 32 -1.64 -1.46 -1.17
C MET A 32 -0.37 -1.13 -1.97
N GLN A 33 -0.12 -1.84 -3.08
CA GLN A 33 1.03 -1.59 -3.95
C GLN A 33 1.00 -0.18 -4.55
N ARG A 34 -0.18 0.34 -4.87
CA ARG A 34 -0.36 1.69 -5.38
C ARG A 34 0.00 2.74 -4.34
N ILE A 35 -0.33 2.52 -3.05
CA ILE A 35 0.10 3.41 -1.97
C ILE A 35 1.63 3.46 -1.88
N PHE A 36 2.30 2.31 -1.86
CA PHE A 36 3.77 2.27 -1.77
C PHE A 36 4.43 2.90 -2.99
N SER A 37 3.93 2.61 -4.19
CA SER A 37 4.47 3.14 -5.44
C SER A 37 4.28 4.65 -5.57
N ASN A 38 3.10 5.17 -5.19
CA ASN A 38 2.88 6.60 -5.12
C ASN A 38 3.80 7.26 -4.09
N CYS A 39 3.94 6.67 -2.90
CA CYS A 39 4.85 7.20 -1.89
C CYS A 39 6.29 7.33 -2.42
N ARG A 40 6.77 6.33 -3.16
CA ARG A 40 8.09 6.38 -3.81
C ARG A 40 8.18 7.39 -4.96
N ALA A 41 7.10 7.58 -5.71
CA ALA A 41 7.09 8.52 -6.85
C ALA A 41 7.09 9.98 -6.39
N TYR A 42 6.44 10.31 -5.26
CA TYR A 42 6.34 11.67 -4.76
C TYR A 42 7.47 12.09 -3.83
N ASN A 43 8.14 11.14 -3.16
CA ASN A 43 9.16 11.42 -2.16
C ASN A 43 10.56 11.00 -2.66
N SER A 44 11.58 11.80 -2.35
CA SER A 44 12.96 11.48 -2.71
C SER A 44 13.45 10.21 -1.96
N PRO A 45 14.31 9.36 -2.58
CA PRO A 45 14.89 8.18 -1.94
C PRO A 45 15.56 8.40 -0.59
N ASP A 46 16.09 9.61 -0.36
CA ASP A 46 16.78 9.98 0.89
C ASP A 46 15.82 10.26 2.05
N THR A 47 14.53 10.45 1.75
CA THR A 47 13.52 10.74 2.77
C THR A 47 13.12 9.48 3.54
N GLU A 48 12.79 9.66 4.82
CA GLU A 48 12.26 8.59 5.66
C GLU A 48 10.96 8.02 5.09
N TYR A 49 10.14 8.83 4.40
CA TYR A 49 8.92 8.35 3.73
C TYR A 49 9.21 7.29 2.66
N TYR A 50 10.23 7.50 1.83
CA TYR A 50 10.62 6.53 0.81
C TYR A 50 11.14 5.23 1.44
N LYS A 51 11.98 5.34 2.48
CA LYS A 51 12.48 4.18 3.23
C LYS A 51 11.34 3.40 3.90
N CYS A 52 10.41 4.10 4.54
CA CYS A 52 9.22 3.50 5.13
C CYS A 52 8.36 2.77 4.09
N ALA A 53 8.14 3.36 2.90
CA ALA A 53 7.41 2.70 1.82
C ALA A 53 8.05 1.38 1.41
N ASN A 54 9.38 1.31 1.32
CA ASN A 54 10.09 0.07 0.98
C ASN A 54 10.02 -0.99 2.08
N THR A 55 10.12 -0.56 3.34
CA THR A 55 10.01 -1.47 4.49
C THR A 55 8.60 -2.04 4.59
N LEU A 56 7.57 -1.20 4.44
CA LEU A 56 6.17 -1.62 4.46
C LEU A 56 5.82 -2.54 3.29
N ASP A 57 6.32 -2.25 2.08
CA ASP A 57 6.12 -3.10 0.90
C ASP A 57 6.68 -4.51 1.13
N ARG A 58 7.91 -4.63 1.64
CA ARG A 58 8.49 -5.94 2.01
C ARG A 58 7.71 -6.64 3.11
N PHE A 59 7.35 -5.92 4.17
CA PHE A 59 6.57 -6.48 5.27
C PHE A 59 5.23 -7.01 4.79
N PHE A 60 4.53 -6.24 3.95
CA PHE A 60 3.27 -6.61 3.34
C PHE A 60 3.42 -7.88 2.51
N GLN A 61 4.40 -7.94 1.61
CA GLN A 61 4.65 -9.12 0.79
C GLN A 61 4.92 -10.37 1.63
N ASN A 62 5.71 -10.26 2.70
CA ASN A 62 5.98 -11.37 3.61
C ASN A 62 4.70 -11.84 4.30
N LYS A 63 3.86 -10.93 4.80
CA LYS A 63 2.58 -11.27 5.41
C LYS A 63 1.61 -11.93 4.43
N MET A 64 1.56 -11.46 3.19
CA MET A 64 0.72 -12.07 2.16
C MET A 64 1.19 -13.48 1.79
N LYS A 65 2.51 -13.73 1.79
CA LYS A 65 3.08 -15.07 1.58
C LYS A 65 2.77 -16.01 2.76
N GLU A 66 2.98 -15.54 3.99
CA GLU A 66 2.64 -16.29 5.21
C GLU A 66 1.16 -16.67 5.25
N ALA A 67 0.28 -15.79 4.76
CA ALA A 67 -1.16 -16.03 4.68
C ALA A 67 -1.59 -16.88 3.47
N GLY A 68 -0.67 -17.29 2.58
CA GLY A 68 -1.02 -18.00 1.34
C GLY A 68 -1.84 -17.17 0.33
N LEU A 69 -1.78 -15.84 0.45
CA LEU A 69 -2.54 -14.90 -0.38
C LEU A 69 -1.71 -14.31 -1.52
N TRP A 70 -0.41 -14.59 -1.55
CA TRP A 70 0.54 -14.06 -2.53
C TRP A 70 0.71 -15.00 -3.74
N ASP A 71 -0.06 -14.74 -4.80
CA ASP A 71 0.14 -15.35 -6.11
C ASP A 71 0.68 -14.27 -7.06
N LYS A 72 1.92 -14.44 -7.54
CA LYS A 72 2.52 -13.54 -8.54
C LYS A 72 1.84 -13.68 -9.89
#